data_AF-A0A1N7QMU1-F1
#
_entry.id   AF-A0A1N7QMU1-F1
#
_cell.length_a   1.000
_cell.length_b   1.000
_cell.length_c   1.000
_cell.angle_alpha   90.00
_cell.angle_beta   90.00
_cell.angle_gamma   90.00
#
_symmetry.space_group_name_H-M   'P 1'
#
loop_
_entity.id
_entity.type
_entity.pdbx_description
1 polymer ?
#
loop_
_entity_poly.entity_id
_entity_poly.type
_entity_poly.pdbx_seq_one_letter_code
_entity_poly.pdbx_strand_id
1 'polypeptide(L)'
;MKNTIAILALSSFFAFSACKKKDVTENSIEKTENQKSYEFIVDSVKAQGSTKVGDSLSVTFSSKLLVFPGLKDKALLDSIYFNEKGLSDFSKTGMQKYLEEEKDKYFISMKKDDELYSDLGHVQEWFSHSNMKLKSNANDYMHIQYSAEAYIGGAHGEYGFSERVFDLKKNRKLELKDITSMPNNKLEALLMKNIDKTKGNASDADGEVKNSEMLLVEKIPASDNFYFDDKNLYFHYSPYEITAYAAGDIVIPVSWEELKGTLNEEFKERMKIK
;
A
#
# COMPACT_ATOMS: atom_id res chain seq x y z
N MET A 1 -33.12 38.14 -8.99
CA MET A 1 -33.57 38.92 -7.81
C MET A 1 -32.70 38.55 -6.61
N LYS A 2 -32.01 39.57 -6.09
CA LYS A 2 -31.48 39.80 -4.72
C LYS A 2 -31.08 38.61 -3.82
N ASN A 3 -29.78 38.65 -3.47
CA ASN A 3 -29.09 38.27 -2.24
C ASN A 3 -29.93 38.10 -0.96
N THR A 4 -29.42 37.24 -0.06
CA THR A 4 -29.19 37.62 1.34
C THR A 4 -28.00 36.89 1.97
N ILE A 5 -27.11 37.70 2.56
CA ILE A 5 -26.02 37.37 3.48
C ILE A 5 -26.49 37.79 4.89
N ALA A 6 -26.13 37.04 5.94
CA ALA A 6 -25.69 37.51 7.28
C ALA A 6 -25.79 36.32 8.28
N ILE A 7 -24.74 35.81 8.94
CA ILE A 7 -23.71 36.37 9.84
C ILE A 7 -24.15 36.39 11.34
N LEU A 8 -23.30 35.77 12.18
CA LEU A 8 -23.05 35.92 13.64
C LEU A 8 -24.14 35.39 14.62
N ALA A 9 -23.79 34.75 15.74
CA ALA A 9 -22.90 35.32 16.76
C ALA A 9 -22.14 34.32 17.66
N LEU A 10 -21.03 34.85 18.17
CA LEU A 10 -20.12 34.41 19.23
C LEU A 10 -20.81 34.00 20.54
N SER A 11 -20.15 33.13 21.33
CA SER A 11 -19.65 33.56 22.65
C SER A 11 -18.71 32.52 23.29
N SER A 12 -17.49 32.98 23.50
CA SER A 12 -16.42 32.43 24.34
C SER A 12 -16.50 32.96 25.77
N PHE A 13 -15.70 32.37 26.67
CA PHE A 13 -15.44 32.68 28.10
C PHE A 13 -16.43 32.03 29.09
N PHE A 14 -15.98 31.25 30.08
CA PHE A 14 -15.03 31.65 31.13
C PHE A 14 -13.94 30.62 31.46
N ALA A 15 -12.78 31.18 31.84
CA ALA A 15 -11.67 30.49 32.47
C ALA A 15 -11.51 30.93 33.94
N PHE A 16 -10.86 30.04 34.71
CA PHE A 16 -9.95 30.25 35.84
C PHE A 16 -10.28 29.67 37.23
N SER A 17 -9.40 28.73 37.59
CA SER A 17 -8.61 28.60 38.84
C SER A 17 -9.25 28.10 40.14
N ALA A 18 -8.65 27.06 40.73
CA ALA A 18 -7.63 27.21 41.79
C ALA A 18 -7.06 25.86 42.30
N CYS A 19 -5.77 25.88 42.70
CA CYS A 19 -4.96 24.76 43.20
C CYS A 19 -5.11 24.50 44.71
N LYS A 20 -4.83 23.27 45.19
CA LYS A 20 -3.71 22.95 46.11
C LYS A 20 -3.57 21.45 46.45
N LYS A 21 -2.31 21.01 46.60
CA LYS A 21 -1.77 19.68 46.94
C LYS A 21 -2.04 19.22 48.39
N LYS A 22 -2.00 17.89 48.61
CA LYS A 22 -1.10 17.23 49.60
C LYS A 22 -0.97 15.72 49.35
N ASP A 23 0.24 15.21 49.52
CA ASP A 23 0.69 13.82 49.42
C ASP A 23 0.23 12.94 50.60
N VAL A 24 -0.04 11.65 50.33
CA VAL A 24 0.26 10.51 51.22
C VAL A 24 0.57 9.27 50.36
N THR A 25 1.76 8.70 50.55
CA THR A 25 2.24 7.37 50.16
C THR A 25 1.53 6.25 50.90
N GLU A 26 1.12 5.17 50.21
CA GLU A 26 1.57 3.78 50.52
C GLU A 26 1.02 2.72 49.56
N ASN A 27 1.96 1.87 49.11
CA ASN A 27 1.87 0.44 48.83
C ASN A 27 0.99 -0.09 47.68
N SER A 28 1.68 -0.23 46.54
CA SER A 28 1.82 -1.45 45.74
C SER A 28 0.86 -2.62 46.03
N ILE A 29 -0.04 -2.83 45.08
CA ILE A 29 -0.35 -4.18 44.60
C ILE A 29 -0.19 -4.11 43.09
N GLU A 30 0.95 -4.60 42.59
CA GLU A 30 1.09 -4.96 41.18
C GLU A 30 0.02 -6.01 40.86
N LYS A 31 -1.10 -5.56 40.30
CA LYS A 31 -1.85 -6.41 39.39
C LYS A 31 -1.10 -6.36 38.08
N THR A 32 -0.27 -7.38 37.88
CA THR A 32 0.14 -7.82 36.56
C THR A 32 -1.14 -8.13 35.78
N GLU A 33 -1.69 -7.12 35.12
CA GLU A 33 -2.58 -7.36 34.00
C GLU A 33 -1.71 -8.07 32.96
N ASN A 34 -1.85 -9.39 32.94
CA ASN A 34 -1.56 -10.18 31.77
C ASN A 34 -2.38 -9.58 30.62
N GLN A 35 -1.81 -8.58 29.95
CA GLN A 35 -2.18 -8.21 28.60
C GLN A 35 -1.97 -9.48 27.78
N LYS A 36 -3.03 -10.26 27.66
CA LYS A 36 -3.15 -11.23 26.58
C LYS A 36 -2.90 -10.42 25.32
N SER A 37 -1.73 -10.61 24.70
CA SER A 37 -1.50 -10.13 23.35
C SER A 37 -2.59 -10.81 22.52
N TYR A 38 -3.62 -10.06 22.15
CA TYR A 38 -4.55 -10.55 21.15
C TYR A 38 -3.70 -10.79 19.91
N GLU A 39 -3.54 -12.06 19.56
CA GLU A 39 -2.83 -12.43 18.35
C GLU A 39 -3.52 -11.73 17.18
N PHE A 40 -2.73 -10.98 16.40
CA PHE A 40 -3.27 -10.28 15.23
C PHE A 40 -3.60 -11.31 14.16
N ILE A 41 -4.84 -11.82 14.18
CA ILE A 41 -5.29 -12.86 13.26
C ILE A 41 -5.48 -12.25 11.87
N VAL A 42 -4.83 -12.86 10.88
CA VAL A 42 -4.99 -12.56 9.46
C VAL A 42 -5.35 -13.84 8.73
N ASP A 43 -6.42 -13.78 7.95
CA ASP A 43 -6.89 -14.86 7.08
C ASP A 43 -6.86 -14.35 5.63
N SER A 44 -7.34 -15.14 4.68
CA SER A 44 -7.49 -14.70 3.28
C SER A 44 -8.65 -15.40 2.58
N VAL A 45 -9.11 -14.77 1.51
CA VAL A 45 -10.04 -15.34 0.53
C VAL A 45 -9.40 -15.27 -0.85
N LYS A 46 -9.79 -16.19 -1.73
CA LYS A 46 -9.28 -16.25 -3.10
C LYS A 46 -10.42 -16.65 -4.04
N ALA A 47 -10.52 -15.97 -5.17
CA ALA A 47 -11.26 -16.46 -6.32
C ALA A 47 -10.27 -16.69 -7.47
N GLN A 48 -10.44 -17.81 -8.17
CA GLN A 48 -9.65 -18.11 -9.36
C GLN A 48 -10.47 -18.92 -10.35
N GLY A 49 -10.15 -18.80 -11.64
CA GLY A 49 -10.79 -19.62 -12.67
C GLY A 49 -10.20 -19.34 -14.04
N SER A 50 -10.63 -20.13 -15.01
CA SER A 50 -10.31 -19.93 -16.42
C SER A 50 -11.53 -20.21 -17.29
N THR A 51 -11.65 -19.53 -18.41
CA THR A 51 -12.71 -19.78 -19.41
C THR A 51 -12.19 -19.51 -20.82
N LYS A 52 -12.84 -20.11 -21.82
CA LYS A 52 -12.58 -19.80 -23.23
C LYS A 52 -13.41 -18.60 -23.69
N VAL A 53 -12.80 -17.82 -24.58
CA VAL A 53 -13.40 -16.71 -25.34
C VAL A 53 -13.14 -17.04 -26.81
N GLY A 54 -14.20 -17.41 -27.54
CA GLY A 54 -14.06 -18.02 -28.86
C GLY A 54 -13.19 -19.29 -28.87
N ASP A 55 -12.62 -19.60 -30.04
CA ASP A 55 -11.78 -20.78 -30.25
C ASP A 55 -10.29 -20.53 -29.96
N SER A 56 -9.85 -19.28 -30.07
CA SER A 56 -8.44 -18.89 -30.06
C SER A 56 -7.95 -18.27 -28.75
N LEU A 57 -8.83 -18.04 -27.77
CA LEU A 57 -8.43 -17.38 -26.52
C LEU A 57 -8.92 -18.15 -25.28
N SER A 58 -7.99 -18.38 -24.35
CA SER A 58 -8.30 -18.76 -22.97
C SER A 58 -7.91 -17.62 -22.03
N VAL A 59 -8.79 -17.25 -21.11
CA VAL A 59 -8.55 -16.19 -20.13
C VAL A 59 -8.55 -16.76 -18.72
N THR A 60 -7.63 -16.29 -17.89
CA THR A 60 -7.48 -16.71 -16.49
C THR A 60 -7.64 -15.52 -15.56
N PHE A 61 -8.35 -15.73 -14.45
CA PHE A 61 -8.50 -14.75 -13.39
C PHE A 61 -8.03 -15.36 -12.07
N SER A 62 -7.33 -14.58 -11.25
CA SER A 62 -7.02 -14.94 -9.86
C SER A 62 -6.89 -13.70 -8.99
N SER A 63 -7.72 -13.56 -7.97
CA SER A 63 -7.61 -12.49 -6.98
C SER A 63 -7.53 -13.07 -5.57
N LYS A 64 -6.63 -12.54 -4.74
CA LYS A 64 -6.51 -12.86 -3.32
C LYS A 64 -6.59 -11.60 -2.46
N LEU A 65 -7.53 -11.58 -1.52
CA LEU A 65 -7.64 -10.56 -0.49
C LEU A 65 -7.27 -11.15 0.88
N LEU A 66 -6.63 -10.34 1.72
CA LEU A 66 -6.47 -10.65 3.14
C LEU A 66 -7.77 -10.34 3.86
N VAL A 67 -8.05 -11.06 4.94
CA VAL A 67 -9.20 -10.81 5.83
C VAL A 67 -8.64 -10.51 7.21
N PHE A 68 -9.16 -9.46 7.86
CA PHE A 68 -8.72 -9.00 9.17
C PHE A 68 -9.86 -9.07 10.20
N PRO A 69 -10.17 -10.25 10.78
CA PRO A 69 -11.30 -10.42 11.69
C PRO A 69 -11.27 -9.51 12.92
N GLY A 70 -10.07 -9.12 13.36
CA GLY A 70 -9.86 -8.23 14.51
C GLY A 70 -10.08 -6.74 14.22
N LEU A 71 -10.03 -6.30 12.96
CA LEU A 71 -10.23 -4.90 12.61
C LEU A 71 -11.73 -4.59 12.48
N LYS A 72 -12.18 -3.53 13.16
CA LYS A 72 -13.58 -3.09 13.19
C LYS A 72 -13.78 -1.67 12.69
N ASP A 73 -12.72 -0.87 12.64
CA ASP A 73 -12.80 0.50 12.14
C ASP A 73 -13.08 0.49 10.64
N LYS A 74 -14.24 1.04 10.26
CA LYS A 74 -14.68 1.03 8.86
C LYS A 74 -13.77 1.87 7.97
N ALA A 75 -13.30 3.04 8.43
CA ALA A 75 -12.46 3.90 7.62
C ALA A 75 -11.10 3.25 7.33
N LEU A 76 -10.55 2.54 8.32
CA LEU A 76 -9.36 1.71 8.12
C LEU A 76 -9.60 0.59 7.11
N LEU A 77 -10.70 -0.16 7.25
CA LEU A 77 -11.05 -1.25 6.32
C LEU A 77 -11.28 -0.73 4.90
N ASP A 78 -12.02 0.37 4.73
CA ASP A 78 -12.20 1.05 3.44
C ASP A 78 -10.85 1.45 2.83
N SER A 79 -9.89 1.91 3.65
CA SER A 79 -8.54 2.27 3.22
C SER A 79 -7.68 1.06 2.83
N ILE A 80 -7.84 -0.06 3.54
CA ILE A 80 -7.19 -1.35 3.22
C ILE A 80 -7.69 -1.89 1.88
N TYR A 81 -9.00 -1.81 1.62
CA TYR A 81 -9.60 -2.33 0.38
C TYR A 81 -9.92 -1.23 -0.63
N PHE A 82 -9.09 -0.19 -0.69
CA PHE A 82 -9.31 1.00 -1.53
C PHE A 82 -9.54 0.72 -3.03
N ASN A 83 -9.01 -0.40 -3.54
CA ASN A 83 -9.18 -0.83 -4.93
C ASN A 83 -10.45 -1.66 -5.17
N GLU A 84 -11.06 -2.19 -4.11
CA GLU A 84 -12.21 -3.10 -4.19
C GLU A 84 -13.52 -2.32 -4.17
N LYS A 85 -13.81 -1.64 -5.29
CA LYS A 85 -15.00 -0.79 -5.42
C LYS A 85 -16.28 -1.59 -5.17
N GLY A 86 -17.13 -1.08 -4.28
CA GLY A 86 -18.40 -1.72 -3.92
C GLY A 86 -18.31 -2.78 -2.83
N LEU A 87 -17.10 -3.17 -2.39
CA LEU A 87 -16.94 -4.02 -1.23
C LEU A 87 -17.38 -3.27 0.03
N SER A 88 -18.29 -3.88 0.80
CA SER A 88 -18.85 -3.29 2.02
C SER A 88 -19.02 -4.28 3.17
N ASP A 89 -19.11 -5.58 2.85
CA ASP A 89 -19.07 -6.67 3.84
C ASP A 89 -17.64 -7.24 3.91
N PHE A 90 -16.90 -6.80 4.92
CA PHE A 90 -15.52 -7.23 5.17
C PHE A 90 -15.41 -8.57 5.92
N SER A 91 -16.51 -9.31 6.09
CA SER A 91 -16.45 -10.68 6.59
C SER A 91 -15.82 -11.62 5.56
N LYS A 92 -15.29 -12.77 6.00
CA LYS A 92 -14.73 -13.77 5.09
C LYS A 92 -15.74 -14.20 4.01
N THR A 93 -17.00 -14.40 4.40
CA THR A 93 -18.07 -14.78 3.47
C THR A 93 -18.42 -13.67 2.50
N GLY A 94 -18.55 -12.43 2.98
CA GLY A 94 -18.83 -11.25 2.15
C GLY A 94 -17.73 -11.01 1.12
N MET A 95 -16.47 -11.06 1.54
CA MET A 95 -15.32 -10.90 0.67
C MET A 95 -15.14 -12.05 -0.33
N GLN A 96 -15.41 -13.30 0.08
CA GLN A 96 -15.40 -14.43 -0.86
C GLN A 96 -16.46 -14.23 -1.94
N LYS A 97 -17.69 -13.86 -1.55
CA LYS A 97 -18.77 -13.58 -2.49
C LYS A 97 -18.39 -12.46 -3.45
N TYR A 98 -17.83 -11.36 -2.94
CA TYR A 98 -17.35 -10.25 -3.75
C TYR A 98 -16.33 -10.70 -4.80
N LEU A 99 -15.32 -11.49 -4.40
CA LEU A 99 -14.30 -11.97 -5.34
C LEU A 99 -14.86 -12.91 -6.42
N GLU A 100 -15.85 -13.75 -6.08
CA GLU A 100 -16.55 -14.57 -7.07
C GLU A 100 -17.32 -13.70 -8.08
N GLU A 101 -17.98 -12.64 -7.61
CA GLU A 101 -18.69 -11.70 -8.47
C GLU A 101 -17.73 -10.92 -9.40
N GLU A 102 -16.58 -10.48 -8.90
CA GLU A 102 -15.57 -9.80 -9.73
C GLU A 102 -14.97 -10.73 -10.79
N LYS A 103 -14.70 -12.00 -10.44
CA LYS A 103 -14.29 -13.03 -11.39
C LYS A 103 -15.33 -13.21 -12.51
N ASP A 104 -16.59 -13.32 -12.12
CA ASP A 104 -17.68 -13.55 -13.08
C ASP A 104 -17.88 -12.32 -13.99
N LYS A 105 -17.78 -11.10 -13.44
CA LYS A 105 -17.78 -9.85 -14.22
C LYS A 105 -16.64 -9.81 -15.23
N TYR A 106 -15.43 -10.18 -14.82
CA TYR A 106 -14.28 -10.26 -15.72
C TYR A 106 -14.53 -11.25 -16.87
N PHE A 107 -15.02 -12.46 -16.59
CA PHE A 107 -15.33 -13.42 -17.67
C PHE A 107 -16.46 -12.95 -18.59
N ILE A 108 -17.47 -12.26 -18.04
CA ILE A 108 -18.54 -11.66 -18.85
C ILE A 108 -17.99 -10.55 -19.75
N SER A 109 -17.12 -9.67 -19.24
CA SER A 109 -16.53 -8.60 -20.05
C SER A 109 -15.66 -9.17 -21.17
N MET A 110 -14.82 -10.18 -20.88
CA MET A 110 -13.99 -10.81 -21.90
C MET A 110 -14.81 -11.46 -23.02
N LYS A 111 -15.98 -12.04 -22.71
CA LYS A 111 -16.88 -12.65 -23.71
C LYS A 111 -17.71 -11.64 -24.49
N LYS A 112 -17.97 -10.45 -23.93
CA LYS A 112 -18.74 -9.41 -24.62
C LYS A 112 -17.96 -8.83 -25.80
N ASP A 113 -16.64 -8.80 -25.69
CA ASP A 113 -15.74 -8.24 -26.70
C ASP A 113 -15.16 -9.34 -27.62
N ASP A 114 -15.80 -10.51 -27.73
CA ASP A 114 -15.32 -11.69 -28.49
C ASP A 114 -14.97 -11.37 -29.94
N GLU A 115 -15.71 -10.46 -30.59
CA GLU A 115 -15.40 -10.00 -31.96
C GLU A 115 -14.00 -9.37 -32.07
N LEU A 116 -13.53 -8.67 -31.03
CA LEU A 116 -12.20 -8.07 -30.96
C LEU A 116 -11.08 -9.12 -30.90
N TYR A 117 -11.41 -10.34 -30.44
CA TYR A 117 -10.47 -11.44 -30.21
C TYR A 117 -10.61 -12.58 -31.23
N SER A 118 -11.58 -12.47 -32.15
CA SER A 118 -11.82 -13.45 -33.20
C SER A 118 -10.67 -13.56 -34.23
N ASP A 119 -9.91 -12.49 -34.41
CA ASP A 119 -8.77 -12.39 -35.34
C ASP A 119 -7.40 -12.57 -34.67
N LEU A 120 -7.35 -13.15 -33.46
CA LEU A 120 -6.09 -13.55 -32.86
C LEU A 120 -5.51 -14.68 -33.73
N GLY A 121 -4.60 -14.33 -34.64
CA GLY A 121 -4.06 -15.23 -35.67
C GLY A 121 -3.42 -16.54 -35.16
N HIS A 122 -3.30 -16.70 -33.83
CA HIS A 122 -2.86 -17.90 -33.13
C HIS A 122 -3.58 -18.02 -31.78
N VAL A 123 -3.62 -19.24 -31.21
CA VAL A 123 -4.15 -19.50 -29.87
C VAL A 123 -3.34 -18.74 -28.82
N GLN A 124 -4.02 -18.05 -27.90
CA GLN A 124 -3.41 -17.27 -26.83
C GLN A 124 -4.01 -17.61 -25.47
N GLU A 125 -3.20 -17.39 -24.43
CA GLU A 125 -3.60 -17.44 -23.03
C GLU A 125 -3.38 -16.07 -22.41
N TRP A 126 -4.45 -15.46 -21.92
CA TRP A 126 -4.42 -14.17 -21.23
C TRP A 126 -4.73 -14.37 -19.76
N PHE A 127 -4.25 -13.45 -18.92
CA PHE A 127 -4.53 -13.51 -17.49
C PHE A 127 -4.67 -12.13 -16.86
N SER A 128 -5.39 -12.10 -15.74
CA SER A 128 -5.44 -10.98 -14.81
C SER A 128 -5.34 -11.52 -13.39
N HIS A 129 -4.28 -11.16 -12.68
CA HIS A 129 -4.04 -11.57 -11.31
C HIS A 129 -3.88 -10.37 -10.38
N SER A 130 -4.44 -10.48 -9.17
CA SER A 130 -4.21 -9.54 -8.08
C SER A 130 -4.01 -10.26 -6.75
N ASN A 131 -3.22 -9.66 -5.86
CA ASN A 131 -2.88 -10.29 -4.60
C ASN A 131 -2.55 -9.25 -3.51
N MET A 132 -3.09 -9.47 -2.31
CA MET A 132 -2.65 -8.82 -1.08
C MET A 132 -1.72 -9.73 -0.28
N LYS A 133 -0.63 -9.17 0.23
CA LYS A 133 0.33 -9.86 1.11
C LYS A 133 0.66 -9.01 2.33
N LEU A 134 0.47 -9.57 3.52
CA LEU A 134 0.96 -8.96 4.76
C LEU A 134 2.48 -9.11 4.78
N LYS A 135 3.19 -8.00 4.82
CA LYS A 135 4.66 -7.96 4.79
C LYS A 135 5.25 -7.81 6.18
N SER A 136 4.65 -6.95 6.99
CA SER A 136 5.01 -6.78 8.40
C SER A 136 3.82 -6.30 9.22
N ASN A 137 3.86 -6.62 10.52
CA ASN A 137 3.00 -6.02 11.53
C ASN A 137 3.84 -5.86 12.80
N ALA A 138 4.35 -4.65 13.01
CA ALA A 138 5.28 -4.37 14.10
C ALA A 138 5.08 -2.92 14.58
N ASN A 139 5.24 -2.71 15.89
CA ASN A 139 5.05 -1.40 16.52
C ASN A 139 3.68 -0.77 16.16
N ASP A 140 2.63 -1.58 16.07
CA ASP A 140 1.29 -1.18 15.64
C ASP A 140 1.22 -0.56 14.22
N TYR A 141 2.25 -0.76 13.40
CA TYR A 141 2.22 -0.45 11.97
C TYR A 141 2.03 -1.75 11.19
N MET A 142 1.04 -1.76 10.30
CA MET A 142 0.75 -2.88 9.43
C MET A 142 1.10 -2.54 7.99
N HIS A 143 2.02 -3.28 7.39
CA HIS A 143 2.41 -3.14 6.00
C HIS A 143 1.76 -4.23 5.15
N ILE A 144 0.96 -3.80 4.17
CA ILE A 144 0.39 -4.66 3.14
C ILE A 144 0.97 -4.26 1.79
N GLN A 145 1.49 -5.26 1.07
CA GLN A 145 1.84 -5.15 -0.34
C GLN A 145 0.67 -5.64 -1.18
N TYR A 146 0.28 -4.84 -2.16
CA TYR A 146 -0.71 -5.14 -3.18
C TYR A 146 0.05 -5.33 -4.48
N SER A 147 -0.18 -6.42 -5.19
CA SER A 147 0.40 -6.66 -6.50
C SER A 147 -0.69 -6.95 -7.51
N ALA A 148 -0.52 -6.47 -8.72
CA ALA A 148 -1.35 -6.83 -9.86
C ALA A 148 -0.45 -7.18 -11.05
N GLU A 149 -0.85 -8.15 -11.84
CA GLU A 149 -0.23 -8.49 -13.11
C GLU A 149 -1.31 -8.89 -14.12
N ALA A 150 -1.07 -8.59 -15.38
CA ALA A 150 -1.95 -8.98 -16.46
C ALA A 150 -1.18 -9.22 -17.75
N TYR A 151 -1.73 -10.08 -18.60
CA TYR A 151 -1.31 -10.22 -19.98
C TYR A 151 -2.56 -10.33 -20.84
N ILE A 152 -2.66 -9.43 -21.82
CA ILE A 152 -3.80 -9.34 -22.75
C ILE A 152 -3.31 -9.38 -24.21
N GLY A 153 -2.25 -10.15 -24.46
CA GLY A 153 -1.56 -10.19 -25.74
C GLY A 153 -0.47 -9.12 -25.86
N GLY A 154 0.30 -9.18 -26.95
CA GLY A 154 1.43 -8.28 -27.20
C GLY A 154 2.78 -8.85 -26.75
N ALA A 155 3.79 -7.98 -26.66
CA ALA A 155 5.19 -8.37 -26.46
C ALA A 155 5.50 -8.87 -25.04
N HIS A 156 4.83 -8.34 -24.02
CA HIS A 156 5.02 -8.71 -22.62
C HIS A 156 3.76 -8.40 -21.80
N GLY A 157 3.69 -8.95 -20.58
CA GLY A 157 2.66 -8.59 -19.60
C GLY A 157 2.96 -7.28 -18.87
N GLU A 158 2.00 -6.78 -18.14
CA GLU A 158 2.15 -5.68 -17.20
C GLU A 158 2.11 -6.22 -15.76
N TYR A 159 2.86 -5.59 -14.86
CA TYR A 159 2.76 -5.84 -13.44
C TYR A 159 3.12 -4.59 -12.65
N GLY A 160 2.67 -4.53 -11.42
CA GLY A 160 2.97 -3.41 -10.53
C GLY A 160 2.66 -3.72 -9.07
N PHE A 161 3.18 -2.84 -8.22
CA PHE A 161 3.10 -2.97 -6.77
C PHE A 161 2.60 -1.67 -6.13
N SER A 162 1.73 -1.81 -5.13
CA SER A 162 1.42 -0.76 -4.17
C SER A 162 1.76 -1.25 -2.77
N GLU A 163 2.57 -0.48 -2.08
CA GLU A 163 2.97 -0.63 -0.69
C GLU A 163 2.13 0.35 0.12
N ARG A 164 1.42 -0.18 1.13
CA ARG A 164 0.68 0.66 2.07
C ARG A 164 0.98 0.25 3.49
N VAL A 165 1.35 1.24 4.28
CA VAL A 165 1.49 1.10 5.72
C VAL A 165 0.29 1.75 6.40
N PHE A 166 -0.28 1.05 7.37
CA PHE A 166 -1.40 1.50 8.16
C PHE A 166 -0.97 1.69 9.61
N ASP A 167 -1.33 2.84 10.19
CA ASP A 167 -1.20 3.10 11.62
C ASP A 167 -2.41 2.52 12.35
N LEU A 168 -2.21 1.38 13.02
CA LEU A 168 -3.28 0.69 13.76
C LEU A 168 -3.69 1.42 15.05
N LYS A 169 -2.86 2.34 15.59
CA LYS A 169 -3.26 3.19 16.72
C LYS A 169 -4.20 4.30 16.29
N LYS A 170 -4.01 4.81 15.06
CA LYS A 170 -4.78 5.93 14.49
C LYS A 170 -5.84 5.49 13.48
N ASN A 171 -5.99 4.19 13.25
CA ASN A 171 -6.93 3.58 12.29
C ASN A 171 -6.91 4.25 10.90
N ARG A 172 -5.73 4.51 10.35
CA ARG A 172 -5.60 5.16 9.03
C ARG A 172 -4.37 4.70 8.26
N LYS A 173 -4.38 4.90 6.95
CA LYS A 173 -3.16 4.84 6.14
C LYS A 173 -2.15 5.87 6.69
N LEU A 174 -0.91 5.44 6.82
CA LEU A 174 0.21 6.30 7.16
C LEU A 174 0.59 7.13 5.94
N GLU A 175 0.85 8.41 6.13
CA GLU A 175 1.32 9.30 5.06
C GLU A 175 2.79 9.63 5.27
N LEU A 176 3.52 9.96 4.21
CA LEU A 176 4.97 10.22 4.28
C LEU A 176 5.32 11.32 5.30
N LYS A 177 4.47 12.35 5.39
CA LYS A 177 4.60 13.45 6.36
C LYS A 177 4.53 13.03 7.84
N ASP A 178 3.94 11.86 8.12
CA ASP A 178 3.90 11.29 9.46
C ASP A 178 5.24 10.65 9.85
N ILE A 179 6.08 10.32 8.86
CA ILE A 179 7.41 9.74 9.04
C ILE A 179 8.48 10.84 9.04
N THR A 180 8.42 11.75 8.07
CA THR A 180 9.43 12.79 7.92
C THR A 180 8.86 14.12 7.41
N SER A 181 9.42 15.23 7.91
CA SER A 181 9.20 16.60 7.43
C SER A 181 10.18 17.00 6.31
N MET A 182 10.96 16.05 5.78
CA MET A 182 11.93 16.35 4.72
C MET A 182 11.24 16.91 3.47
N PRO A 183 11.70 18.05 2.93
CA PRO A 183 11.17 18.58 1.67
C PRO A 183 11.35 17.60 0.50
N ASN A 184 10.35 17.54 -0.40
CA ASN A 184 10.36 16.63 -1.56
C ASN A 184 11.64 16.73 -2.40
N ASN A 185 12.13 17.94 -2.68
CA ASN A 185 13.36 18.10 -3.46
C ASN A 185 14.61 17.49 -2.80
N LYS A 186 14.65 17.40 -1.46
CA LYS A 186 15.73 16.71 -0.75
C LYS A 186 15.54 15.19 -0.80
N LEU A 187 14.30 14.70 -0.71
CA LEU A 187 13.99 13.29 -0.90
C LEU A 187 14.34 12.84 -2.33
N GLU A 188 13.95 13.59 -3.36
CA GLU A 188 14.31 13.34 -4.77
C GLU A 188 15.83 13.23 -4.94
N ALA A 189 16.62 14.11 -4.30
CA ALA A 189 18.07 14.05 -4.34
C ALA A 189 18.64 12.80 -3.64
N LEU A 190 18.06 12.39 -2.50
CA LEU A 190 18.43 11.14 -1.83
C LEU A 190 18.07 9.90 -2.66
N LEU A 191 16.91 9.91 -3.32
CA LEU A 191 16.47 8.84 -4.20
C LEU A 191 17.42 8.66 -5.38
N MET A 192 17.80 9.77 -6.04
CA MET A 192 18.81 9.76 -7.10
C MET A 192 20.17 9.22 -6.62
N LYS A 193 20.61 9.65 -5.43
CA LYS A 193 21.86 9.17 -4.82
C LYS A 193 21.81 7.68 -4.50
N ASN A 194 20.63 7.15 -4.16
CA ASN A 194 20.47 5.81 -3.60
C ASN A 194 19.95 4.77 -4.59
N ILE A 195 19.60 5.15 -5.83
CA ILE A 195 18.95 4.25 -6.81
C ILE A 195 19.76 2.96 -7.09
N ASP A 196 21.08 3.01 -7.04
CA ASP A 196 21.96 1.86 -7.29
C ASP A 196 22.35 1.10 -6.00
N LYS A 197 21.75 1.43 -4.84
CA LYS A 197 21.95 0.67 -3.60
C LYS A 197 21.23 -0.68 -3.63
N THR A 198 20.26 -0.85 -4.51
CA THR A 198 19.59 -2.12 -4.80
C THR A 198 19.90 -2.55 -6.22
N LYS A 199 20.07 -3.86 -6.42
CA LYS A 199 20.33 -4.41 -7.75
C LYS A 199 19.03 -4.40 -8.56
N GLY A 200 19.13 -3.99 -9.82
CA GLY A 200 18.06 -4.16 -10.81
C GLY A 200 18.04 -5.57 -11.41
N ASN A 201 17.12 -5.79 -12.34
CA ASN A 201 16.96 -7.07 -13.04
C ASN A 201 17.64 -7.13 -14.42
N ALA A 202 18.18 -6.00 -14.91
CA ALA A 202 18.75 -5.91 -16.24
C ALA A 202 20.23 -6.35 -16.28
N SER A 203 20.61 -7.03 -17.37
CA SER A 203 22.00 -7.34 -17.69
C SER A 203 22.23 -7.24 -19.20
N ASP A 204 23.47 -6.97 -19.58
CA ASP A 204 23.95 -6.94 -20.96
C ASP A 204 25.20 -7.82 -21.12
N ALA A 205 25.94 -7.65 -22.23
CA ALA A 205 27.15 -8.42 -22.50
C ALA A 205 28.28 -8.16 -21.50
N ASP A 206 28.27 -7.00 -20.82
CA ASP A 206 29.29 -6.56 -19.88
C ASP A 206 28.89 -6.79 -18.40
N GLY A 207 27.63 -7.16 -18.14
CA GLY A 207 27.16 -7.65 -16.84
C GLY A 207 25.86 -7.01 -16.37
N GLU A 208 25.73 -6.81 -15.05
CA GLU A 208 24.57 -6.12 -14.45
C GLU A 208 24.52 -4.66 -14.89
N VAL A 209 23.39 -4.22 -15.44
CA VAL A 209 23.15 -2.82 -15.80
C VAL A 209 22.63 -2.08 -14.57
N LYS A 210 23.20 -0.90 -14.27
CA LYS A 210 22.75 -0.09 -13.15
C LYS A 210 21.37 0.49 -13.41
N ASN A 211 20.57 0.61 -12.35
CA ASN A 211 19.25 1.23 -12.43
C ASN A 211 19.33 2.68 -12.93
N SER A 212 20.37 3.42 -12.49
CA SER A 212 20.61 4.80 -12.92
C SER A 212 20.85 4.96 -14.42
N GLU A 213 21.33 3.91 -15.11
CA GLU A 213 21.59 3.91 -16.55
C GLU A 213 20.31 3.67 -17.37
N MET A 214 19.21 3.27 -16.73
CA MET A 214 17.92 2.94 -17.37
C MET A 214 16.82 3.94 -17.03
N LEU A 215 17.16 5.08 -16.43
CA LEU A 215 16.21 6.12 -16.02
C LEU A 215 15.43 6.69 -17.20
N LEU A 216 14.12 6.84 -17.00
CA LEU A 216 13.19 7.52 -17.91
C LEU A 216 12.87 8.96 -17.44
N VAL A 217 13.42 9.36 -16.29
CA VAL A 217 13.13 10.63 -15.62
C VAL A 217 14.43 11.36 -15.25
N GLU A 218 14.41 12.69 -15.28
CA GLU A 218 15.56 13.50 -14.85
C GLU A 218 15.74 13.49 -13.32
N LYS A 219 14.66 13.28 -12.58
CA LYS A 219 14.61 13.20 -11.12
C LYS A 219 13.60 12.13 -10.71
N ILE A 220 13.99 11.31 -9.74
CA ILE A 220 13.09 10.30 -9.16
C ILE A 220 12.13 11.00 -8.18
N PRO A 221 10.82 11.02 -8.44
CA PRO A 221 9.85 11.71 -7.59
C PRO A 221 9.70 11.00 -6.24
N ALA A 222 9.56 11.76 -5.15
CA ALA A 222 9.10 11.18 -3.89
C ALA A 222 7.67 10.62 -4.07
N SER A 223 7.51 9.32 -3.83
CA SER A 223 6.24 8.61 -4.05
C SER A 223 5.52 8.33 -2.73
N ASP A 224 4.19 8.23 -2.78
CA ASP A 224 3.37 7.70 -1.68
C ASP A 224 3.41 6.16 -1.61
N ASN A 225 4.12 5.51 -2.54
CA ASN A 225 4.35 4.07 -2.60
C ASN A 225 5.57 3.67 -1.76
N PHE A 226 5.43 3.71 -0.45
CA PHE A 226 6.55 3.46 0.47
C PHE A 226 6.19 2.47 1.59
N TYR A 227 7.24 1.90 2.17
CA TYR A 227 7.19 1.13 3.41
C TYR A 227 8.50 1.29 4.18
N PHE A 228 8.62 0.67 5.35
CA PHE A 228 9.85 0.75 6.14
C PHE A 228 10.09 -0.51 6.96
N ASP A 229 11.34 -0.67 7.37
CA ASP A 229 11.77 -1.66 8.36
C ASP A 229 12.50 -0.98 9.53
N ASP A 230 13.34 -1.72 10.25
CA ASP A 230 14.15 -1.19 11.35
C ASP A 230 15.33 -0.31 10.88
N LYS A 231 15.63 -0.26 9.57
CA LYS A 231 16.83 0.39 9.01
C LYS A 231 16.53 1.53 8.04
N ASN A 232 15.54 1.37 7.17
CA ASN A 232 15.29 2.30 6.08
C ASN A 232 13.81 2.56 5.85
N LEU A 233 13.55 3.74 5.29
CA LEU A 233 12.37 4.04 4.49
C LEU A 233 12.65 3.58 3.05
N TYR A 234 11.76 2.79 2.46
CA TYR A 234 11.87 2.28 1.11
C TYR A 234 10.79 2.91 0.22
N PHE A 235 11.19 3.40 -0.95
CA PHE A 235 10.28 3.84 -1.99
C PHE A 235 10.26 2.80 -3.10
N HIS A 236 9.08 2.33 -3.48
CA HIS A 236 8.88 1.29 -4.49
C HIS A 236 8.30 1.91 -5.76
N TYR A 237 8.94 1.66 -6.89
CA TYR A 237 8.51 2.07 -8.21
C TYR A 237 8.26 0.83 -9.08
N SER A 238 7.06 0.70 -9.59
CA SER A 238 6.68 -0.33 -10.57
C SER A 238 7.41 -0.09 -11.91
N PRO A 239 7.47 -1.11 -12.79
CA PRO A 239 8.05 -0.94 -14.12
C PRO A 239 7.48 0.28 -14.85
N TYR A 240 8.32 0.97 -15.61
CA TYR A 240 8.02 2.21 -16.34
C TYR A 240 7.76 3.47 -15.50
N GLU A 241 7.64 3.41 -14.17
CA GLU A 241 7.45 4.63 -13.36
C GLU A 241 8.69 5.54 -13.40
N ILE A 242 9.89 4.94 -13.31
CA ILE A 242 11.15 5.70 -13.32
C ILE A 242 12.24 5.09 -14.21
N THR A 243 12.15 3.81 -14.58
CA THR A 243 13.13 3.09 -15.39
C THR A 243 12.44 2.29 -16.50
N ALA A 244 13.20 1.91 -17.55
CA ALA A 244 12.71 1.00 -18.58
C ALA A 244 12.29 -0.35 -17.99
N TYR A 245 11.29 -1.02 -18.60
CA TYR A 245 10.72 -2.28 -18.11
C TYR A 245 11.73 -3.39 -17.85
N ALA A 246 12.80 -3.47 -18.65
CA ALA A 246 13.85 -4.46 -18.47
C ALA A 246 14.58 -4.33 -17.12
N ALA A 247 14.56 -3.16 -16.48
CA ALA A 247 15.09 -2.97 -15.12
C ALA A 247 14.22 -3.66 -14.05
N GLY A 248 12.96 -3.94 -14.35
CA GLY A 248 11.95 -4.42 -13.40
C GLY A 248 11.40 -3.32 -12.49
N ASP A 249 10.85 -3.71 -11.35
CA ASP A 249 10.50 -2.81 -10.27
C ASP A 249 11.75 -2.36 -9.50
N ILE A 250 11.74 -1.12 -9.02
CA ILE A 250 12.86 -0.50 -8.33
C ILE A 250 12.46 -0.17 -6.90
N VAL A 251 13.21 -0.67 -5.92
CA VAL A 251 13.04 -0.32 -4.51
C VAL A 251 14.25 0.47 -4.03
N ILE A 252 14.07 1.73 -3.65
CA ILE A 252 15.17 2.63 -3.26
C ILE A 252 15.16 2.84 -1.74
N PRO A 253 16.21 2.43 -1.01
CA PRO A 253 16.32 2.67 0.42
C PRO A 253 16.81 4.08 0.74
N VAL A 254 16.19 4.73 1.72
CA VAL A 254 16.65 5.95 2.39
C VAL A 254 16.81 5.63 3.87
N SER A 255 18.05 5.68 4.36
CA SER A 255 18.36 5.28 5.74
C SER A 255 17.84 6.27 6.77
N TRP A 256 17.59 5.81 8.00
CA TRP A 256 17.19 6.70 9.10
C TRP A 256 18.22 7.80 9.40
N GLU A 257 19.52 7.54 9.20
CA GLU A 257 20.56 8.56 9.33
C GLU A 257 20.47 9.62 8.21
N GLU A 258 20.09 9.24 6.98
CA GLU A 258 19.84 10.19 5.89
C GLU A 258 18.61 11.08 6.15
N LEU A 259 17.68 10.63 6.99
CA LEU A 259 16.50 11.40 7.44
C LEU A 259 16.69 12.10 8.80
N LYS A 260 17.91 12.09 9.34
CA LYS A 260 18.18 12.66 10.66
C LYS A 260 17.86 14.15 10.72
N GLY A 261 17.17 14.55 11.80
CA GLY A 261 16.71 15.92 11.99
C GLY A 261 15.43 16.27 11.22
N THR A 262 14.91 15.37 10.39
CA THR A 262 13.60 15.52 9.73
C THR A 262 12.63 14.39 10.08
N LEU A 263 13.03 13.37 10.84
CA LEU A 263 12.10 12.36 11.35
C LEU A 263 11.09 12.99 12.31
N ASN A 264 9.83 12.57 12.21
CA ASN A 264 8.81 12.94 13.18
C ASN A 264 9.10 12.25 14.52
N GLU A 265 9.02 12.98 15.63
CA GLU A 265 9.35 12.46 16.96
C GLU A 265 8.46 11.29 17.39
N GLU A 266 7.15 11.35 17.10
CA GLU A 266 6.23 10.26 17.45
C GLU A 266 6.58 8.97 16.70
N PHE A 267 6.89 9.09 15.40
CA PHE A 267 7.34 7.97 14.58
C PHE A 267 8.68 7.41 15.09
N LYS A 268 9.65 8.30 15.35
CA LYS A 268 10.99 7.96 15.82
C LYS A 268 10.93 7.18 17.14
N GLU A 269 10.15 7.67 18.11
CA GLU A 269 9.96 7.02 19.41
C GLU A 269 9.29 5.64 19.25
N ARG A 270 8.20 5.57 18.49
CA ARG A 270 7.45 4.32 18.27
C ARG A 270 8.28 3.25 17.56
N MET A 271 9.13 3.66 16.62
CA MET A 271 10.03 2.77 15.89
C MET A 271 11.35 2.51 16.63
N LYS A 272 11.58 3.16 17.78
CA LYS A 272 12.82 3.03 18.58
C LYS A 272 14.08 3.36 17.77
N ILE A 273 13.96 4.31 16.84
CA ILE A 273 15.08 4.80 16.03
C ILE A 273 15.95 5.70 16.92
N LYS A 274 17.27 5.46 16.91
CA LYS A 274 18.23 6.23 17.73
C LYS A 274 18.51 7.60 17.13
#